data_AF-A0A0M2PVP4-F1
#
_entry.id   AF-A0A0M2PVP4-F1
#
_cell.length_a   1.000
_cell.length_b   1.000
_cell.length_c   1.000
_cell.angle_alpha   90.00
_cell.angle_beta   90.00
_cell.angle_gamma   90.00
#
_symmetry.space_group_name_H-M   'P 1'
#
loop_
_entity.id
_entity.type
_entity.pdbx_description
1 polymer ?
#
loop_
_entity_poly.entity_id
_entity_poly.type
_entity_poly.pdbx_seq_one_letter_code
_entity_poly.pdbx_strand_id
1 'polypeptide(L)'
;MSIEVPAGAAAYRDDLTPPPKKRQLLVVFGLWLGILLALVLAVNALINQAVWWIPPQVEQQLGAAIAPAFEKLAQPSPAQDSLNQLLNRLEEEMPPALVAGRDYQVIYIPEDVVNAMAIPGDRVIIYQGLLAQVESENELMMVLGHELGHFAHRDHLRGLGRGIVLRLALATVFGDVGTLGAIAVSGAENLSNAQYSQSQETDADEFALDLLMATYGQGAGATDFFQRLSQDGGRGWDFWASHPNPDRRVQQIQRWIQEKGYAVGDVRSLPAALQVEP
;
A
#
# COMPACT_ATOMS: atom_id res chain seq x y z
N MET A 1 70.57 -17.26 22.20
CA MET A 1 70.13 -15.91 22.62
C MET A 1 68.76 -16.09 23.27
N SER A 2 68.74 -16.28 24.59
CA SER A 2 67.53 -16.50 25.39
C SER A 2 66.96 -15.13 25.75
N ILE A 3 65.72 -14.86 25.35
CA ILE A 3 65.01 -13.64 25.74
C ILE A 3 64.53 -13.87 27.18
N GLU A 4 65.15 -13.22 28.15
CA GLU A 4 64.65 -13.15 29.52
C GLU A 4 63.43 -12.23 29.56
N VAL A 5 62.28 -12.79 29.92
CA VAL A 5 61.05 -12.03 30.18
C VAL A 5 61.22 -11.34 31.55
N PRO A 6 61.02 -10.01 31.67
CA PRO A 6 61.28 -9.29 32.91
C PRO A 6 60.41 -9.77 34.07
N ALA A 7 61.00 -9.84 35.27
CA ALA A 7 60.32 -10.14 36.51
C ALA A 7 59.26 -9.06 36.80
N GLY A 8 58.00 -9.38 36.50
CA GLY A 8 56.89 -8.43 36.47
C GLY A 8 55.87 -8.74 35.38
N ALA A 9 56.20 -9.62 34.41
CA ALA A 9 55.19 -10.24 33.58
C ALA A 9 54.26 -11.08 34.48
N ALA A 10 53.16 -10.48 34.91
CA ALA A 10 52.15 -11.12 35.73
C ALA A 10 51.75 -12.42 35.04
N ALA A 11 52.07 -13.56 35.67
CA ALA A 11 51.50 -14.83 35.30
C ALA A 11 49.98 -14.65 35.33
N TYR A 12 49.33 -14.82 34.19
CA TYR A 12 47.88 -14.78 34.08
C TYR A 12 47.33 -15.86 35.02
N ARG A 13 46.81 -15.45 36.18
CA ARG A 13 46.22 -16.36 37.16
C ARG A 13 44.73 -16.50 36.85
N ASP A 14 44.34 -17.70 36.45
CA ASP A 14 42.95 -18.07 36.15
C ASP A 14 41.98 -17.91 37.34
N ASP A 15 42.48 -17.70 38.56
CA ASP A 15 41.70 -17.65 39.80
C ASP A 15 41.19 -16.25 40.20
N LEU A 16 41.64 -15.18 39.53
CA LEU A 16 41.34 -13.79 39.94
C LEU A 16 39.98 -13.26 39.46
N THR A 17 39.27 -13.97 38.59
CA THR A 17 37.96 -13.56 38.10
C THR A 17 36.92 -14.65 38.34
N PRO A 18 36.08 -14.55 39.38
CA PRO A 18 35.01 -15.53 39.60
C PRO A 18 34.03 -15.51 38.42
N PRO A 19 33.45 -16.66 38.04
CA PRO A 19 32.52 -16.72 36.93
C PRO A 19 31.29 -15.83 37.20
N PRO A 20 30.74 -15.18 36.17
CA PRO A 20 29.62 -14.26 36.35
C PRO A 20 28.43 -14.97 36.99
N LYS A 21 27.78 -14.29 37.93
CA LYS A 21 26.57 -14.82 38.58
C LYS A 21 25.46 -14.95 37.53
N LYS A 22 24.59 -15.97 37.65
CA LYS A 22 23.44 -16.18 36.74
C LYS A 22 22.62 -14.89 36.49
N ARG A 23 22.45 -14.05 37.50
CA ARG A 23 21.78 -12.74 37.39
C ARG A 23 22.50 -11.77 36.44
N GLN A 24 23.82 -11.72 36.44
CA GLN A 24 24.61 -10.88 35.53
C GLN A 24 24.47 -11.37 34.08
N LEU A 25 24.50 -12.70 33.86
CA LEU A 25 24.26 -13.29 32.55
C LEU A 25 22.84 -12.98 32.04
N LEU A 26 21.82 -13.04 32.90
CA LEU A 26 20.44 -12.67 32.55
C LEU A 26 20.29 -11.17 32.20
N VAL A 27 21.00 -10.28 32.91
CA VAL A 27 21.00 -8.85 32.59
C VAL A 27 21.65 -8.59 31.24
N VAL A 28 22.83 -9.17 30.99
CA VAL A 28 23.51 -9.04 29.70
C VAL A 28 22.66 -9.61 28.56
N PHE A 29 22.05 -10.78 28.76
CA PHE A 29 21.12 -11.37 27.80
C PHE A 29 19.90 -10.47 27.54
N GLY A 30 19.29 -9.92 28.60
CA GLY A 30 18.18 -8.98 28.48
C GLY A 30 18.55 -7.69 27.74
N LEU A 31 19.76 -7.16 27.97
CA LEU A 31 20.27 -6.00 27.24
C LEU A 31 20.49 -6.31 25.76
N TRP A 32 21.08 -7.47 25.43
CA TRP A 32 21.23 -7.91 24.03
C TRP A 32 19.87 -8.09 23.35
N LEU A 33 18.90 -8.70 24.03
CA LEU A 33 17.55 -8.87 23.49
C LEU A 33 16.86 -7.51 23.28
N GLY A 34 17.03 -6.57 24.22
CA GLY A 34 16.52 -5.21 24.11
C GLY A 34 17.14 -4.45 22.94
N ILE A 35 18.47 -4.54 22.75
CA ILE A 35 19.17 -3.94 21.61
C ILE A 35 18.70 -4.55 20.30
N LEU A 36 18.56 -5.89 20.24
CA LEU A 36 18.08 -6.58 19.05
C LEU A 36 16.66 -6.13 18.69
N LEU A 37 15.76 -6.06 19.68
CA LEU A 37 14.39 -5.59 19.47
C LEU A 37 14.38 -4.13 18.99
N ALA A 38 15.15 -3.25 19.63
CA ALA A 38 15.26 -1.85 19.23
C ALA A 38 15.80 -1.70 17.80
N LEU A 39 16.78 -2.51 17.41
CA LEU A 39 17.32 -2.54 16.05
C LEU A 39 16.25 -2.97 15.04
N VAL A 40 15.50 -4.03 15.33
CA VAL A 40 14.40 -4.50 14.46
C VAL A 40 13.33 -3.42 14.28
N LEU A 41 12.93 -2.77 15.37
CA LEU A 41 11.97 -1.67 15.32
C LEU A 41 12.51 -0.47 14.54
N ALA A 42 13.77 -0.10 14.74
CA ALA A 42 14.42 1.00 14.02
C ALA A 42 14.51 0.72 12.52
N VAL A 43 14.89 -0.49 12.12
CA VAL A 43 14.93 -0.90 10.70
C VAL A 43 13.53 -0.87 10.08
N ASN A 44 12.51 -1.35 10.80
CA ASN A 44 11.13 -1.29 10.29
C ASN A 44 10.64 0.15 10.12
N ALA A 45 10.92 1.03 11.08
CA ALA A 45 10.60 2.45 10.97
C ALA A 45 11.34 3.11 9.79
N LEU A 46 12.63 2.78 9.61
CA LEU A 46 13.44 3.29 8.51
C LEU A 46 12.87 2.88 7.14
N ILE A 47 12.47 1.62 6.97
CA ILE A 47 11.90 1.14 5.70
C ILE A 47 10.56 1.83 5.41
N ASN A 48 9.71 2.00 6.43
CA ASN A 48 8.43 2.69 6.29
C ASN A 48 8.61 4.18 5.94
N GLN A 49 9.73 4.78 6.35
CA GLN A 49 10.10 6.14 5.99
C GLN A 49 10.74 6.22 4.60
N ALA A 50 11.51 5.19 4.20
CA ALA A 50 12.28 5.17 2.97
C ALA A 50 11.43 5.33 1.70
N VAL A 51 10.16 4.89 1.70
CA VAL A 51 9.26 5.09 0.55
C VAL A 51 9.11 6.58 0.20
N TRP A 52 9.17 7.48 1.19
CA TRP A 52 9.06 8.93 1.00
C TRP A 52 10.31 9.56 0.39
N TRP A 53 11.43 8.84 0.37
CA TRP A 53 12.67 9.28 -0.31
C TRP A 53 12.72 8.84 -1.78
N ILE A 54 11.78 8.00 -2.21
CA ILE A 54 11.69 7.56 -3.60
C ILE A 54 10.97 8.67 -4.39
N PRO A 55 11.64 9.36 -5.32
CA PRO A 55 11.01 10.40 -6.13
C PRO A 55 9.94 9.81 -7.07
N PRO A 56 8.92 10.60 -7.47
CA PRO A 56 7.89 10.17 -8.43
C PRO A 56 8.48 9.59 -9.72
N GLN A 57 9.59 10.13 -10.21
CA GLN A 57 10.21 9.68 -11.46
C GLN A 57 10.77 8.24 -11.36
N VAL A 58 11.31 7.86 -10.20
CA VAL A 58 11.82 6.49 -10.00
C VAL A 58 10.65 5.52 -9.84
N GLU A 59 9.60 5.95 -9.16
CA GLU A 59 8.35 5.19 -9.06
C GLU A 59 7.69 4.99 -10.43
N GLN A 60 7.69 6.01 -11.31
CA GLN A 60 7.20 5.92 -12.68
C GLN A 60 8.05 4.98 -13.55
N GLN A 61 9.38 5.01 -13.43
CA GLN A 61 10.25 4.05 -14.11
C GLN A 61 9.99 2.62 -13.65
N LEU A 62 9.75 2.43 -12.36
CA LEU A 62 9.37 1.14 -11.82
C LEU A 62 8.00 0.69 -12.36
N GLY A 63 7.03 1.58 -12.39
CA GLY A 63 5.72 1.34 -13.00
C GLY A 63 5.82 0.93 -14.46
N ALA A 64 6.62 1.63 -15.26
CA ALA A 64 6.87 1.28 -16.66
C ALA A 64 7.47 -0.14 -16.85
N ALA A 65 8.12 -0.68 -15.80
CA ALA A 65 8.65 -2.03 -15.82
C ALA A 65 7.63 -3.08 -15.35
N ILE A 66 6.71 -2.73 -14.44
CA ILE A 66 5.70 -3.64 -13.86
C ILE A 66 4.40 -3.65 -14.70
N ALA A 67 3.92 -2.49 -15.13
CA ALA A 67 2.65 -2.31 -15.83
C ALA A 67 2.47 -3.25 -17.04
N PRO A 68 3.50 -3.56 -17.86
CA PRO A 68 3.36 -4.49 -18.98
C PRO A 68 2.89 -5.90 -18.59
N ALA A 69 3.04 -6.33 -17.33
CA ALA A 69 2.48 -7.59 -16.86
C ALA A 69 0.94 -7.56 -16.80
N PHE A 70 0.36 -6.40 -16.44
CA PHE A 70 -1.08 -6.16 -16.35
C PHE A 70 -1.66 -5.71 -17.69
N GLU A 71 -0.97 -4.83 -18.42
CA GLU A 71 -1.41 -4.33 -19.73
C GLU A 71 -1.59 -5.45 -20.77
N LYS A 72 -0.84 -6.56 -20.65
CA LYS A 72 -1.03 -7.75 -21.49
C LYS A 72 -2.37 -8.45 -21.28
N LEU A 73 -2.95 -8.30 -20.08
CA LEU A 73 -4.27 -8.81 -19.72
C LEU A 73 -5.37 -7.80 -20.06
N ALA A 74 -5.01 -6.52 -20.15
CA ALA A 74 -5.93 -5.44 -20.49
C ALA A 74 -6.41 -5.52 -21.94
N GLN A 75 -7.62 -5.00 -22.17
CA GLN A 75 -8.19 -4.86 -23.52
C GLN A 75 -8.76 -3.45 -23.68
N PRO A 76 -8.55 -2.79 -24.83
CA PRO A 76 -9.23 -1.53 -25.13
C PRO A 76 -10.75 -1.70 -25.05
N SER A 77 -11.41 -0.88 -24.24
CA SER A 77 -12.86 -0.95 -24.05
C SER A 77 -13.43 0.44 -23.74
N PRO A 78 -14.72 0.69 -24.02
CA PRO A 78 -15.40 1.92 -23.56
C PRO A 78 -15.40 2.08 -22.04
N ALA A 79 -15.29 0.97 -21.30
CA ALA A 79 -15.17 0.98 -19.84
C ALA A 79 -13.87 1.67 -19.41
N GLN A 80 -12.75 1.43 -20.12
CA GLN A 80 -11.46 2.07 -19.84
C GLN A 80 -11.55 3.60 -19.86
N ASP A 81 -12.17 4.17 -20.90
CA ASP A 81 -12.31 5.63 -21.04
C ASP A 81 -13.22 6.20 -19.94
N SER A 82 -14.30 5.49 -19.62
CA SER A 82 -15.21 5.89 -18.56
C SER A 82 -14.53 5.85 -17.18
N LEU A 83 -13.74 4.81 -16.89
CA LEU A 83 -12.97 4.71 -15.65
C LEU A 83 -11.94 5.84 -15.52
N ASN A 84 -11.23 6.17 -16.60
CA ASN A 84 -10.30 7.31 -16.59
C ASN A 84 -11.04 8.64 -16.38
N GLN A 85 -12.24 8.82 -16.93
CA GLN A 85 -13.04 10.02 -16.65
C GLN A 85 -13.48 10.11 -15.17
N LEU A 86 -13.82 8.99 -14.54
CA LEU A 86 -14.11 8.93 -13.11
C LEU A 86 -12.86 9.29 -12.28
N LEU A 87 -11.72 8.68 -12.61
CA LEU A 87 -10.44 8.93 -11.94
C LEU A 87 -10.03 10.41 -12.05
N ASN A 88 -10.09 10.99 -13.25
CA ASN A 88 -9.76 12.40 -13.48
C ASN A 88 -10.59 13.35 -12.60
N ARG A 89 -11.88 13.04 -12.36
CA ARG A 89 -12.72 13.85 -11.45
C ARG A 89 -12.29 13.76 -9.99
N LEU A 90 -11.74 12.62 -9.56
CA LEU A 90 -11.13 12.50 -8.23
C LEU A 90 -9.80 13.26 -8.16
N GLU A 91 -8.99 13.18 -9.21
CA GLU A 91 -7.71 13.88 -9.31
C GLU A 91 -7.86 15.40 -9.25
N GLU A 92 -8.93 15.97 -9.81
CA GLU A 92 -9.25 17.40 -9.72
C GLU A 92 -9.39 17.88 -8.26
N GLU A 93 -9.80 16.99 -7.35
CA GLU A 93 -9.98 17.26 -5.93
C GLU A 93 -8.75 16.86 -5.08
N MET A 94 -7.74 16.24 -5.69
CA MET A 94 -6.53 15.83 -4.97
C MET A 94 -5.62 17.03 -4.64
N PRO A 95 -4.87 16.97 -3.52
CA PRO A 95 -3.84 17.95 -3.21
C PRO A 95 -2.84 18.13 -4.38
N PRO A 96 -2.46 19.39 -4.75
CA PRO A 96 -1.58 19.63 -5.89
C PRO A 96 -0.22 18.91 -5.82
N ALA A 97 0.30 18.69 -4.61
CA ALA A 97 1.55 17.97 -4.40
C ALA A 97 1.46 16.47 -4.79
N LEU A 98 0.26 15.89 -4.80
CA LEU A 98 0.03 14.52 -5.24
C LEU A 98 -0.16 14.42 -6.76
N VAL A 99 -0.65 15.48 -7.42
CA VAL A 99 -0.91 15.47 -8.88
C VAL A 99 0.30 15.98 -9.68
N ALA A 100 1.14 16.84 -9.10
CA ALA A 100 2.24 17.48 -9.81
C ALA A 100 3.24 16.47 -10.40
N GLY A 101 3.32 16.42 -11.73
CA GLY A 101 4.24 15.55 -12.47
C GLY A 101 3.81 14.08 -12.51
N ARG A 102 2.53 13.79 -12.21
CA ARG A 102 1.92 12.45 -12.31
C ARG A 102 0.85 12.42 -13.40
N ASP A 103 0.57 11.22 -13.88
CA ASP A 103 -0.43 10.94 -14.90
C ASP A 103 -1.18 9.66 -14.52
N TYR A 104 -2.20 9.81 -13.68
CA TYR A 104 -2.94 8.68 -13.16
C TYR A 104 -3.82 8.08 -14.24
N GLN A 105 -3.74 6.76 -14.40
CA GLN A 105 -4.50 6.04 -15.42
C GLN A 105 -4.98 4.70 -14.89
N VAL A 106 -6.22 4.37 -15.23
CA VAL A 106 -6.75 3.04 -14.99
C VAL A 106 -6.19 2.07 -16.02
N ILE A 107 -5.97 0.82 -15.63
CA ILE A 107 -5.80 -0.33 -16.52
C ILE A 107 -6.95 -1.27 -16.26
N TYR A 108 -7.87 -1.37 -17.21
CA TYR A 108 -9.03 -2.24 -17.11
C TYR A 108 -8.70 -3.66 -17.60
N ILE A 109 -8.96 -4.65 -16.74
CA ILE A 109 -8.73 -6.07 -17.03
C ILE A 109 -10.09 -6.79 -17.10
N PRO A 110 -10.47 -7.35 -18.27
CA PRO A 110 -11.74 -8.04 -18.47
C PRO A 110 -11.73 -9.48 -17.92
N GLU A 111 -11.36 -9.64 -16.65
CA GLU A 111 -11.38 -10.92 -15.94
C GLU A 111 -12.38 -10.85 -14.77
N ASP A 112 -13.05 -11.96 -14.47
CA ASP A 112 -14.11 -12.05 -13.46
C ASP A 112 -13.60 -12.05 -12.01
N VAL A 113 -12.41 -11.50 -11.79
CA VAL A 113 -11.80 -11.31 -10.48
C VAL A 113 -12.42 -10.08 -9.81
N VAL A 114 -12.90 -10.21 -8.59
CA VAL A 114 -13.38 -9.07 -7.79
C VAL A 114 -12.18 -8.42 -7.12
N ASN A 115 -11.51 -7.49 -7.81
CA ASN A 115 -10.37 -6.76 -7.26
C ASN A 115 -10.14 -5.38 -7.92
N ALA A 116 -9.41 -4.52 -7.20
CA ALA A 116 -8.84 -3.27 -7.65
C ALA A 116 -7.47 -3.10 -6.94
N MET A 117 -6.54 -2.39 -7.55
CA MET A 117 -5.25 -2.12 -6.88
C MET A 117 -4.49 -0.95 -7.49
N ALA A 118 -3.92 -0.09 -6.65
CA ALA A 118 -2.89 0.86 -7.06
C ALA A 118 -1.53 0.15 -7.25
N ILE A 119 -0.85 0.44 -8.37
CA ILE A 119 0.51 -0.04 -8.65
C ILE A 119 1.45 1.14 -8.97
N PRO A 120 2.78 0.95 -8.91
CA PRO A 120 3.73 2.02 -9.23
C PRO A 120 3.53 2.59 -10.64
N GLY A 121 3.89 3.87 -10.79
CA GLY A 121 3.79 4.60 -12.05
C GLY A 121 2.40 5.09 -12.39
N ASP A 122 1.69 5.56 -11.37
CA ASP A 122 0.42 6.26 -11.49
C ASP A 122 -0.66 5.37 -12.15
N ARG A 123 -0.66 4.06 -11.86
CA ARG A 123 -1.63 3.12 -12.43
C ARG A 123 -2.57 2.54 -11.38
N VAL A 124 -3.85 2.48 -11.71
CA VAL A 124 -4.88 1.79 -10.91
C VAL A 124 -5.44 0.65 -11.76
N ILE A 125 -5.31 -0.59 -11.29
CA ILE A 125 -5.88 -1.75 -11.94
C ILE A 125 -7.34 -1.90 -11.47
N ILE A 126 -8.26 -2.11 -12.41
CA ILE A 126 -9.66 -2.43 -12.13
C ILE A 126 -10.05 -3.67 -12.92
N TYR A 127 -10.59 -4.67 -12.23
CA TYR A 127 -11.06 -5.91 -12.85
C TYR A 127 -12.56 -5.86 -13.14
N GLN A 128 -12.99 -6.53 -14.21
CA GLN A 128 -14.41 -6.67 -14.59
C GLN A 128 -15.25 -7.26 -13.46
N GLY A 129 -14.73 -8.28 -12.75
CA GLY A 129 -15.43 -8.88 -11.64
C GLY A 129 -15.79 -7.87 -10.55
N LEU A 130 -14.94 -6.86 -10.30
CA LEU A 130 -15.28 -5.77 -9.38
C LEU A 130 -16.38 -4.88 -9.93
N LEU A 131 -16.31 -4.48 -11.20
CA LEU A 131 -17.35 -3.65 -11.82
C LEU A 131 -18.73 -4.34 -11.82
N ALA A 132 -18.75 -5.67 -11.95
CA ALA A 132 -19.99 -6.45 -11.87
C ALA A 132 -20.65 -6.43 -10.47
N GLN A 133 -19.92 -6.05 -9.41
CA GLN A 133 -20.45 -5.93 -8.04
C GLN A 133 -20.83 -4.48 -7.65
N VAL A 134 -20.44 -3.51 -8.47
CA VAL A 134 -20.72 -2.09 -8.26
C VAL A 134 -22.11 -1.76 -8.81
N GLU A 135 -22.94 -1.09 -8.02
CA GLU A 135 -24.32 -0.74 -8.36
C GLU A 135 -24.50 0.77 -8.61
N SER A 136 -23.55 1.60 -8.20
CA SER A 136 -23.61 3.05 -8.39
C SER A 136 -22.25 3.66 -8.74
N GLU A 137 -22.26 4.83 -9.37
CA GLU A 137 -21.05 5.61 -9.63
C GLU A 137 -20.36 6.01 -8.31
N ASN A 138 -21.13 6.32 -7.27
CA ASN A 138 -20.61 6.71 -5.96
C ASN A 138 -19.77 5.61 -5.30
N GLU A 139 -20.21 4.35 -5.41
CA GLU A 139 -19.45 3.20 -4.93
C GLU A 139 -18.14 3.02 -5.69
N LEU A 140 -18.17 3.15 -7.02
CA LEU A 140 -16.96 3.07 -7.83
C LEU A 140 -15.98 4.19 -7.52
N MET A 141 -16.50 5.40 -7.29
CA MET A 141 -15.69 6.55 -6.88
C MET A 141 -15.07 6.33 -5.50
N MET A 142 -15.78 5.66 -4.58
CA MET A 142 -15.21 5.26 -3.30
C MET A 142 -14.08 4.23 -3.47
N VAL A 143 -14.24 3.22 -4.34
CA VAL A 143 -13.18 2.25 -4.64
C VAL A 143 -11.97 2.91 -5.30
N LEU A 144 -12.17 3.73 -6.34
CA LEU A 144 -11.10 4.45 -7.02
C LEU A 144 -10.39 5.44 -6.07
N GLY A 145 -11.16 6.17 -5.26
CA GLY A 145 -10.63 7.06 -4.24
C GLY A 145 -9.80 6.32 -3.19
N HIS A 146 -10.19 5.10 -2.84
CA HIS A 146 -9.46 4.25 -1.90
C HIS A 146 -8.10 3.82 -2.49
N GLU A 147 -8.06 3.40 -3.75
CA GLU A 147 -6.80 3.11 -4.43
C GLU A 147 -5.90 4.34 -4.56
N LEU A 148 -6.47 5.53 -4.85
CA LEU A 148 -5.74 6.79 -4.80
C LEU A 148 -5.25 7.12 -3.38
N GLY A 149 -5.99 6.72 -2.34
CA GLY A 149 -5.58 6.81 -0.94
C GLY A 149 -4.34 5.97 -0.65
N HIS A 150 -4.30 4.71 -1.10
CA HIS A 150 -3.08 3.90 -1.02
C HIS A 150 -1.91 4.54 -1.75
N PHE A 151 -2.18 5.16 -2.90
CA PHE A 151 -1.17 5.87 -3.65
C PHE A 151 -0.62 7.09 -2.89
N ALA A 152 -1.51 7.91 -2.34
CA ALA A 152 -1.19 9.10 -1.54
C ALA A 152 -0.30 8.75 -0.34
N HIS A 153 -0.56 7.59 0.29
CA HIS A 153 0.21 7.09 1.42
C HIS A 153 1.44 6.26 1.02
N ARG A 154 1.63 5.95 -0.28
CA ARG A 154 2.72 5.14 -0.85
C ARG A 154 2.68 3.66 -0.43
N ASP A 155 1.48 3.12 -0.24
CA ASP A 155 1.27 1.75 0.23
C ASP A 155 1.58 0.70 -0.83
N HIS A 156 1.30 0.99 -2.09
CA HIS A 156 1.69 0.15 -3.23
C HIS A 156 3.21 -0.09 -3.25
N LEU A 157 4.02 0.91 -2.89
CA LEU A 157 5.47 0.72 -2.76
C LEU A 157 5.83 -0.17 -1.58
N ARG A 158 5.11 -0.08 -0.45
CA ARG A 158 5.28 -1.01 0.67
C ARG A 158 4.89 -2.44 0.28
N GLY A 159 3.86 -2.59 -0.56
CA GLY A 159 3.37 -3.86 -1.10
C GLY A 159 4.41 -4.63 -1.92
N LEU A 160 5.36 -3.94 -2.56
CA LEU A 160 6.49 -4.58 -3.25
C LEU A 160 7.40 -5.39 -2.31
N GLY A 161 7.34 -5.11 -1.01
CA GLY A 161 8.15 -5.75 0.00
C GLY A 161 9.36 -4.93 0.44
N ARG A 162 9.67 -5.06 1.72
CA ARG A 162 10.69 -4.27 2.43
C ARG A 162 12.07 -4.24 1.77
N GLY A 163 12.51 -5.38 1.24
CA GLY A 163 13.81 -5.50 0.57
C GLY A 163 13.87 -4.72 -0.74
N ILE A 164 12.75 -4.67 -1.48
CA ILE A 164 12.65 -3.92 -2.73
C ILE A 164 12.62 -2.42 -2.44
N VAL A 165 11.81 -1.98 -1.49
CA VAL A 165 11.76 -0.58 -1.04
C VAL A 165 13.14 -0.07 -0.64
N LEU A 166 13.87 -0.83 0.18
CA LEU A 166 15.21 -0.43 0.61
C LEU A 166 16.18 -0.32 -0.58
N ARG A 167 16.14 -1.28 -1.52
CA ARG A 167 16.97 -1.23 -2.73
C ARG A 167 16.65 -0.02 -3.59
N LEU A 168 15.38 0.29 -3.79
CA LEU A 168 14.94 1.48 -4.54
C LEU A 168 15.41 2.77 -3.86
N ALA A 169 15.24 2.89 -2.54
CA ALA A 169 15.69 4.05 -1.79
C ALA A 169 17.22 4.21 -1.78
N LEU A 170 17.98 3.12 -1.82
CA LEU A 170 19.44 3.19 -1.98
C LEU A 170 19.82 3.54 -3.43
N ALA A 171 19.12 2.98 -4.42
CA ALA A 171 19.32 3.31 -5.83
C ALA A 171 19.09 4.79 -6.12
N THR A 172 18.10 5.43 -5.47
CA THR A 172 17.86 6.87 -5.61
C THR A 172 19.00 7.71 -5.04
N VAL A 173 19.59 7.27 -3.91
CA VAL A 173 20.70 7.95 -3.24
C VAL A 173 22.03 7.76 -3.99
N PHE A 174 22.29 6.56 -4.51
CA PHE A 174 23.58 6.18 -5.10
C PHE A 174 23.60 6.15 -6.65
N GLY A 175 22.44 6.31 -7.30
CA GLY A 175 22.32 6.34 -8.76
C GLY A 175 22.38 4.98 -9.46
N ASP A 176 22.08 3.88 -8.76
CA ASP A 176 22.15 2.51 -9.32
C ASP A 176 20.82 2.02 -9.90
N VAL A 177 20.60 2.30 -11.18
CA VAL A 177 19.38 1.94 -11.93
C VAL A 177 19.30 0.47 -12.36
N GLY A 178 20.37 -0.33 -12.18
CA GLY A 178 20.39 -1.73 -12.61
C GLY A 178 19.40 -2.65 -11.86
N THR A 179 18.87 -2.16 -10.73
CA THR A 179 17.96 -2.89 -9.85
C THR A 179 16.51 -2.97 -10.37
N LEU A 180 16.10 -2.06 -11.27
CA LEU A 180 14.69 -1.93 -11.69
C LEU A 180 14.18 -3.14 -12.48
N GLY A 181 15.01 -3.70 -13.39
CA GLY A 181 14.61 -4.85 -14.21
C GLY A 181 14.38 -6.13 -13.40
N ALA A 182 15.17 -6.36 -12.35
CA ALA A 182 14.98 -7.51 -11.46
C ALA A 182 13.73 -7.36 -10.58
N ILE A 183 13.39 -6.12 -10.20
CA ILE A 183 12.18 -5.84 -9.42
C ILE A 183 10.94 -6.11 -10.28
N ALA A 184 10.93 -5.72 -11.56
CA ALA A 184 9.80 -5.87 -12.45
C ALA A 184 9.19 -7.28 -12.46
N VAL A 185 10.04 -8.31 -12.54
CA VAL A 185 9.60 -9.72 -12.62
C VAL A 185 8.83 -10.16 -11.37
N SER A 186 9.29 -9.76 -10.19
CA SER A 186 8.66 -10.13 -8.90
C SER A 186 7.65 -9.09 -8.42
N GLY A 187 7.69 -7.87 -8.97
CA GLY A 187 6.90 -6.74 -8.50
C GLY A 187 5.41 -6.94 -8.75
N ALA A 188 5.02 -7.43 -9.94
CA ALA A 188 3.62 -7.73 -10.24
C ALA A 188 3.06 -8.78 -9.28
N GLU A 189 3.77 -9.90 -9.08
CA GLU A 189 3.36 -10.96 -8.14
C GLU A 189 3.28 -10.45 -6.69
N ASN A 190 4.26 -9.66 -6.24
CA ASN A 190 4.26 -9.10 -4.88
C ASN A 190 3.08 -8.16 -4.67
N LEU A 191 2.75 -7.32 -5.67
CA LEU A 191 1.62 -6.41 -5.62
C LEU A 191 0.29 -7.18 -5.59
N SER A 192 0.13 -8.20 -6.46
CA SER A 192 -1.09 -9.01 -6.47
C SER A 192 -1.31 -9.78 -5.16
N ASN A 193 -0.23 -10.07 -4.43
CA ASN A 193 -0.29 -10.71 -3.11
C ASN A 193 -0.14 -9.72 -1.95
N ALA A 194 -0.17 -8.42 -2.20
CA ALA A 194 0.01 -7.41 -1.17
C ALA A 194 -1.16 -7.46 -0.18
N GLN A 195 -0.84 -7.26 1.10
CA GLN A 195 -1.84 -7.15 2.17
C GLN A 195 -1.57 -5.87 2.94
N TYR A 196 -2.63 -5.08 3.10
CA TYR A 196 -2.52 -3.81 3.79
C TYR A 196 -2.90 -3.94 5.26
N SER A 197 -2.18 -3.18 6.08
CA SER A 197 -2.47 -3.08 7.51
C SER A 197 -3.75 -2.29 7.75
N GLN A 198 -4.38 -2.51 8.90
CA GLN A 198 -5.59 -1.78 9.26
C GLN A 198 -5.43 -0.25 9.22
N SER A 199 -4.26 0.29 9.59
CA SER A 199 -4.01 1.73 9.51
C SER A 199 -3.98 2.22 8.07
N GLN A 200 -3.35 1.47 7.16
CA GLN A 200 -3.30 1.82 5.73
C GLN A 200 -4.71 1.82 5.12
N GLU A 201 -5.52 0.82 5.44
CA GLU A 201 -6.93 0.77 5.03
C GLU A 201 -7.73 1.97 5.56
N THR A 202 -7.50 2.35 6.83
CA THR A 202 -8.18 3.49 7.46
C THR A 202 -7.78 4.80 6.78
N ASP A 203 -6.49 5.01 6.52
CA ASP A 203 -5.98 6.21 5.87
C ASP A 203 -6.49 6.31 4.41
N ALA A 204 -6.57 5.18 3.70
CA ALA A 204 -7.12 5.11 2.35
C ALA A 204 -8.64 5.37 2.32
N ASP A 205 -9.40 4.81 3.27
CA ASP A 205 -10.84 5.07 3.41
C ASP A 205 -11.17 6.52 3.72
N GLU A 206 -10.41 7.14 4.62
CA GLU A 206 -10.63 8.55 4.96
C GLU A 206 -10.34 9.44 3.73
N PHE A 207 -9.23 9.18 3.04
CA PHE A 207 -8.88 9.90 1.82
C PHE A 207 -9.95 9.75 0.73
N ALA A 208 -10.43 8.53 0.51
CA ALA A 208 -11.50 8.24 -0.45
C ALA A 208 -12.80 8.97 -0.13
N LEU A 209 -13.20 8.97 1.15
CA LEU A 209 -14.40 9.66 1.60
C LEU A 209 -14.27 11.18 1.40
N ASP A 210 -13.12 11.75 1.72
CA ASP A 210 -12.87 13.19 1.53
C ASP A 210 -12.92 13.58 0.04
N LEU A 211 -12.36 12.74 -0.85
CA LEU A 211 -12.48 12.96 -2.30
C LEU A 211 -13.93 12.83 -2.79
N LEU A 212 -14.65 11.79 -2.39
CA LEU A 212 -16.05 11.59 -2.76
C LEU A 212 -16.90 12.81 -2.36
N MET A 213 -16.65 13.33 -1.16
CA MET A 213 -17.29 14.52 -0.63
C MET A 213 -16.92 15.79 -1.40
N ALA A 214 -15.66 15.96 -1.77
CA ALA A 214 -15.23 17.09 -2.59
C ALA A 214 -15.89 17.07 -3.97
N THR A 215 -15.96 15.89 -4.61
CA THR A 215 -16.53 15.73 -5.95
C THR A 215 -18.06 15.89 -5.99
N TYR A 216 -18.78 15.42 -4.97
CA TYR A 216 -20.26 15.38 -4.99
C TYR A 216 -20.96 16.26 -3.94
N GLY A 217 -20.24 16.76 -2.94
CA GLY A 217 -20.82 17.46 -1.80
C GLY A 217 -21.62 16.58 -0.82
N GLN A 218 -21.55 15.25 -0.98
CA GLN A 218 -22.30 14.28 -0.16
C GLN A 218 -21.61 12.91 -0.10
N GLY A 219 -21.89 12.15 0.97
CA GLY A 219 -21.29 10.85 1.26
C GLY A 219 -22.18 9.67 0.90
N ALA A 220 -23.19 9.88 0.04
CA ALA A 220 -24.08 8.82 -0.43
C ALA A 220 -23.29 7.74 -1.18
N GLY A 221 -23.62 6.46 -0.97
CA GLY A 221 -22.95 5.33 -1.62
C GLY A 221 -21.61 4.93 -1.02
N ALA A 222 -21.03 5.73 -0.11
CA ALA A 222 -19.67 5.52 0.40
C ALA A 222 -19.45 4.19 1.14
N THR A 223 -20.52 3.56 1.64
CA THR A 223 -20.44 2.28 2.35
C THR A 223 -21.05 1.11 1.60
N ASP A 224 -21.75 1.36 0.50
CA ASP A 224 -22.75 0.44 -0.02
C ASP A 224 -22.09 -0.80 -0.64
N PHE A 225 -21.02 -0.58 -1.42
CA PHE A 225 -20.16 -1.64 -1.95
C PHE A 225 -19.61 -2.52 -0.83
N PHE A 226 -18.97 -1.94 0.19
CA PHE A 226 -18.37 -2.67 1.30
C PHE A 226 -19.40 -3.44 2.13
N GLN A 227 -20.60 -2.86 2.33
CA GLN A 227 -21.69 -3.51 3.03
C GLN A 227 -22.18 -4.75 2.27
N ARG A 228 -22.45 -4.62 0.96
CA ARG A 228 -22.90 -5.75 0.14
C ARG A 228 -21.85 -6.86 0.09
N LEU A 229 -20.60 -6.48 -0.17
CA LEU A 229 -19.45 -7.38 -0.15
C LEU A 229 -19.33 -8.20 1.14
N SER A 230 -19.60 -7.56 2.29
CA SER A 230 -19.54 -8.22 3.60
C SER A 230 -20.68 -9.23 3.79
N GLN A 231 -21.88 -8.87 3.32
CA GLN A 231 -23.10 -9.68 3.45
C GLN A 231 -23.04 -10.96 2.62
N ASP A 232 -22.40 -10.92 1.45
CA ASP A 232 -22.16 -12.12 0.61
C ASP A 232 -21.12 -13.07 1.23
N GLY A 233 -20.64 -12.75 2.42
CA GLY A 233 -19.75 -13.56 3.23
C GLY A 233 -18.28 -13.33 2.93
N GLY A 234 -17.93 -12.46 1.96
CA GLY A 234 -16.58 -11.99 1.60
C GLY A 234 -15.53 -13.07 1.33
N ARG A 235 -15.88 -14.36 1.48
CA ARG A 235 -14.98 -15.51 1.42
C ARG A 235 -14.76 -15.86 -0.04
N GLY A 236 -13.59 -15.48 -0.55
CA GLY A 236 -13.12 -15.87 -1.87
C GLY A 236 -13.03 -14.73 -2.88
N TRP A 237 -13.21 -13.47 -2.47
CA TRP A 237 -12.93 -12.32 -3.33
C TRP A 237 -11.54 -11.79 -3.03
N ASP A 238 -10.72 -11.65 -4.07
CA ASP A 238 -9.34 -11.22 -3.94
C ASP A 238 -9.22 -9.82 -3.33
N PHE A 239 -10.21 -8.95 -3.54
CA PHE A 239 -10.31 -7.66 -2.86
C PHE A 239 -10.23 -7.78 -1.33
N TRP A 240 -10.92 -8.75 -0.72
CA TRP A 240 -10.86 -8.94 0.74
C TRP A 240 -9.58 -9.61 1.22
N ALA A 241 -8.89 -10.32 0.32
CA ALA A 241 -7.60 -10.93 0.63
C ALA A 241 -6.49 -9.87 0.76
N SER A 242 -6.55 -8.80 -0.04
CA SER A 242 -5.65 -7.64 0.05
C SER A 242 -6.11 -6.57 1.05
N HIS A 243 -7.43 -6.35 1.20
CA HIS A 243 -8.04 -5.27 1.99
C HIS A 243 -8.94 -5.77 3.15
N PRO A 244 -8.41 -6.26 4.29
CA PRO A 244 -9.22 -6.97 5.29
C PRO A 244 -10.17 -6.09 6.13
N ASN A 245 -11.22 -6.71 6.69
CA ASN A 245 -12.18 -6.18 7.69
C ASN A 245 -13.30 -5.23 7.17
N PRO A 246 -14.19 -5.69 6.27
CA PRO A 246 -15.30 -4.88 5.74
C PRO A 246 -16.16 -4.20 6.81
N ASP A 247 -16.60 -4.95 7.81
CA ASP A 247 -17.59 -4.46 8.79
C ASP A 247 -17.04 -3.27 9.61
N ARG A 248 -15.76 -3.32 9.94
CA ARG A 248 -15.11 -2.24 10.67
C ARG A 248 -14.98 -1.00 9.79
N ARG A 249 -14.64 -1.16 8.51
CA ARG A 249 -14.52 -0.06 7.54
C ARG A 249 -15.86 0.65 7.38
N VAL A 250 -16.94 -0.09 7.17
CA VAL A 250 -18.31 0.45 7.11
C VAL A 250 -18.65 1.27 8.35
N GLN A 251 -18.42 0.72 9.55
CA GLN A 251 -18.70 1.44 10.80
C GLN A 251 -17.87 2.72 10.93
N GLN A 252 -16.61 2.70 10.48
CA GLN A 252 -15.72 3.84 10.57
C GLN A 252 -16.13 4.95 9.58
N ILE A 253 -16.42 4.60 8.33
CA ILE A 253 -16.89 5.53 7.30
C ILE A 253 -18.20 6.19 7.71
N GLN A 254 -19.15 5.40 8.23
CA GLN A 254 -20.41 5.94 8.77
C GLN A 254 -20.17 6.92 9.92
N ARG A 255 -19.19 6.64 10.79
CA ARG A 255 -18.84 7.52 11.90
C ARG A 255 -18.27 8.84 11.38
N TRP A 256 -17.37 8.81 10.39
CA TRP A 256 -16.83 10.02 9.77
C TRP A 256 -17.90 10.85 9.05
N ILE A 257 -18.82 10.21 8.31
CA ILE A 257 -19.96 10.90 7.68
C ILE A 257 -20.76 11.69 8.73
N GLN A 258 -21.02 11.08 9.90
CA GLN A 258 -21.72 11.75 11.00
C GLN A 258 -20.89 12.85 11.65
N GLU A 259 -19.63 12.57 12.00
CA GLU A 259 -18.72 13.51 12.69
C GLU A 259 -18.40 14.74 11.83
N LYS A 260 -18.19 14.55 10.53
CA LYS A 260 -17.91 15.63 9.56
C LYS A 260 -19.20 16.32 9.07
N GLY A 261 -20.39 15.82 9.46
CA GLY A 261 -21.68 16.44 9.13
C GLY A 261 -22.04 16.35 7.65
N TYR A 262 -21.60 15.29 6.98
CA TYR A 262 -21.79 15.10 5.55
C TYR A 262 -23.24 14.77 5.21
N ALA A 263 -23.76 15.42 4.17
CA ALA A 263 -25.07 15.10 3.63
C ALA A 263 -25.06 13.69 3.02
N VAL A 264 -26.20 13.00 3.10
CA VAL A 264 -26.43 11.71 2.45
C VAL A 264 -27.70 11.85 1.63
N GLY A 265 -27.56 12.09 0.33
CA GLY A 265 -28.66 12.18 -0.63
C GLY A 265 -28.68 10.99 -1.58
N ASP A 266 -29.12 11.21 -2.81
CA ASP A 266 -29.26 10.15 -3.82
C ASP A 266 -27.92 9.80 -4.46
N VAL A 267 -27.70 8.51 -4.74
CA VAL A 267 -26.53 8.05 -5.50
C VAL A 267 -26.70 8.28 -7.00
N ARG A 268 -25.58 8.45 -7.72
CA ARG A 268 -25.59 8.53 -9.18
C ARG A 268 -25.55 7.13 -9.79
N SER A 269 -26.34 6.93 -10.84
CA SER A 269 -26.34 5.68 -11.62
C SER A 269 -24.98 5.46 -12.28
N LEU A 270 -24.54 4.21 -12.33
CA LEU A 270 -23.31 3.84 -13.01
C LEU A 270 -23.39 4.16 -14.53
N PRO A 271 -22.35 4.77 -15.12
CA PRO A 271 -22.29 5.02 -16.56
C PRO A 271 -22.56 3.76 -17.39
N ALA A 272 -23.28 3.88 -18.50
CA ALA A 272 -23.71 2.73 -19.31
C ALA A 272 -22.54 1.86 -19.79
N ALA A 273 -21.38 2.46 -20.09
CA ALA A 273 -20.17 1.74 -20.50
C ALA A 273 -19.50 0.92 -19.39
N LEU A 274 -19.93 1.10 -18.13
CA LEU A 274 -19.43 0.40 -16.94
C LEU A 274 -20.43 -0.62 -16.40
N GLN A 275 -21.64 -0.66 -16.95
CA GLN A 275 -22.61 -1.69 -16.61
C GLN A 275 -22.19 -3.00 -17.27
N VAL A 276 -21.76 -3.96 -16.47
CA VAL A 276 -21.40 -5.30 -16.95
C VAL A 276 -22.71 -6.08 -17.09
N GLU A 277 -22.99 -6.59 -18.31
CA GLU A 277 -24.15 -7.47 -18.49
C GLU A 277 -23.91 -8.80 -17.73
N PRO A 278 -24.94 -9.34 -17.06
CA PRO A 278 -24.83 -10.55 -16.24
C PRO A 278 -24.57 -11.82 -17.05
#